data_AF-A0A0N1L146-F1
#
_entry.id   AF-A0A0N1L146-F1
#
_cell.length_a   1.000
_cell.length_b   1.000
_cell.length_c   1.000
_cell.angle_alpha   90.00
_cell.angle_beta   90.00
_cell.angle_gamma   90.00
#
_symmetry.space_group_name_H-M   'P 1'
#
loop_
_entity.id
_entity.type
_entity.pdbx_description
1 polymer ?
#
loop_
_entity_poly.entity_id
_entity_poly.type
_entity_poly.pdbx_seq_one_letter_code
_entity_poly.pdbx_strand_id
1 'polypeptide(L)'
;MNDQHDISVLNGLITTTLDSLKGFEDAAEDAKSTRFATLFTSFVHDRGQIVATLQAEVRNLGGEPEDSSSLLGAAHRSFMDLKQALTGKNDKAIIDEVERGEDHIKAKFEKASKDAELQPATRDVIRDAFVSVKAGHDQMRDLKHSLA
;
A
#
# COMPACT_ATOMS: atom_id res chain seq x y z
N MET A 1 -19.49 1.79 21.44
CA MET A 1 -18.72 1.63 20.18
C MET A 1 -17.63 2.68 20.22
N ASN A 2 -16.38 2.32 19.90
CA ASN A 2 -15.25 3.24 19.97
C ASN A 2 -14.86 3.68 18.55
N ASP A 3 -15.73 4.50 17.95
CA ASP A 3 -15.54 4.95 16.56
C ASP A 3 -14.23 5.73 16.39
N GLN A 4 -13.71 6.35 17.46
CA GLN A 4 -12.45 7.09 17.43
C GLN A 4 -11.23 6.18 17.22
N HIS A 5 -11.23 4.98 17.80
CA HIS A 5 -10.16 3.99 17.55
C HIS A 5 -10.22 3.50 16.12
N ASP A 6 -11.40 3.13 15.65
CA ASP A 6 -11.64 2.66 14.29
C ASP A 6 -11.21 3.70 13.24
N ILE A 7 -11.63 4.96 13.41
CA ILE A 7 -11.22 6.09 12.57
C ILE A 7 -9.70 6.26 12.58
N SER A 8 -9.05 6.21 13.76
CA SER A 8 -7.60 6.36 13.88
C SER A 8 -6.84 5.26 13.14
N VAL A 9 -7.27 4.00 13.29
CA VAL A 9 -6.66 2.85 12.60
C VAL A 9 -6.86 2.96 11.09
N LEU A 10 -8.08 3.26 10.63
CA LEU A 10 -8.38 3.43 9.21
C LEU A 10 -7.54 4.56 8.60
N ASN A 11 -7.44 5.72 9.26
CA ASN A 11 -6.63 6.83 8.78
C ASN A 11 -5.14 6.46 8.70
N GLY A 12 -4.62 5.69 9.67
CA GLY A 12 -3.25 5.15 9.57
C GLY A 12 -3.03 4.23 8.36
N LEU A 13 -4.03 3.40 8.01
CA LEU A 13 -3.98 2.56 6.81
C LEU A 13 -4.11 3.41 5.53
N ILE A 14 -4.99 4.41 5.51
CA ILE A 14 -5.17 5.33 4.38
C ILE A 14 -3.86 6.06 4.09
N THR A 15 -3.23 6.68 5.08
CA THR A 15 -1.95 7.38 4.91
C THR A 15 -0.86 6.46 4.35
N THR A 16 -0.76 5.22 4.87
CA THR A 16 0.20 4.23 4.37
C THR A 16 -0.07 3.86 2.91
N THR A 17 -1.34 3.73 2.55
CA THR A 17 -1.75 3.36 1.20
C THR A 17 -1.54 4.52 0.23
N LEU A 18 -1.76 5.76 0.66
CA LEU A 18 -1.45 6.98 -0.09
C LEU A 18 0.05 7.15 -0.32
N ASP A 19 0.88 6.89 0.70
CA ASP A 19 2.34 6.90 0.55
C ASP A 19 2.80 5.86 -0.50
N SER A 20 2.22 4.65 -0.47
CA SER A 20 2.49 3.60 -1.45
C SER A 20 2.02 4.00 -2.86
N LEU A 21 0.83 4.56 -2.98
CA LEU A 21 0.27 5.06 -4.23
C LEU A 21 1.20 6.09 -4.85
N LYS A 22 1.61 7.10 -4.07
CA LYS A 22 2.49 8.16 -4.57
C LYS A 22 3.84 7.61 -5.03
N GLY A 23 4.40 6.66 -4.28
CA GLY A 23 5.64 6.00 -4.67
C GLY A 23 5.53 5.25 -6.00
N PHE A 24 4.39 4.60 -6.27
CA PHE A 24 4.15 3.91 -7.54
C PHE A 24 3.84 4.84 -8.71
N GLU A 25 3.16 5.96 -8.48
CA GLU A 25 2.98 7.00 -9.51
C GLU A 25 4.34 7.50 -10.01
N ASP A 26 5.20 7.92 -9.09
CA ASP A 26 6.54 8.42 -9.41
C ASP A 26 7.40 7.33 -10.07
N ALA A 27 7.31 6.08 -9.59
CA ALA A 27 8.02 4.95 -10.18
C ALA A 27 7.53 4.63 -11.61
N ALA A 28 6.22 4.76 -11.88
CA ALA A 28 5.66 4.57 -13.21
C ALA A 28 6.15 5.63 -14.20
N GLU A 29 6.25 6.89 -13.76
CA GLU A 29 6.77 8.00 -14.56
C GLU A 29 8.28 7.83 -14.87
N ASP A 30 9.06 7.38 -13.89
CA ASP A 30 10.51 7.20 -14.02
C ASP A 30 10.90 5.86 -14.70
N ALA A 31 9.96 4.92 -14.85
CA ALA A 31 10.22 3.60 -15.41
C ALA A 31 10.49 3.65 -16.92
N LYS A 32 11.74 3.31 -17.30
CA LYS A 32 12.14 3.18 -18.72
C LYS A 32 11.68 1.87 -19.36
N SER A 33 11.38 0.85 -18.55
CA SER A 33 10.90 -0.44 -19.00
C SER A 33 9.37 -0.42 -19.04
N THR A 34 8.78 -0.68 -20.22
CA THR A 34 7.32 -0.77 -20.38
C THR A 34 6.71 -1.76 -19.40
N ARG A 35 7.40 -2.88 -19.12
CA ARG A 35 6.94 -3.89 -18.15
C ARG A 35 6.78 -3.31 -16.75
N PHE A 36 7.76 -2.56 -16.26
CA PHE A 36 7.69 -1.98 -14.91
C PHE A 36 6.75 -0.79 -14.85
N ALA A 37 6.67 0.03 -15.90
CA ALA A 37 5.67 1.08 -15.99
C ALA A 37 4.24 0.50 -15.87
N THR A 38 3.94 -0.56 -16.62
CA THR A 38 2.65 -1.27 -16.51
C THR A 38 2.40 -1.85 -15.12
N LEU A 39 3.42 -2.47 -14.52
CA LEU A 39 3.34 -3.03 -13.16
C LEU A 39 3.01 -1.94 -12.13
N PHE A 40 3.71 -0.80 -12.17
CA PHE A 40 3.47 0.28 -11.22
C PHE A 40 2.11 0.94 -11.45
N THR A 41 1.67 1.10 -12.70
CA THR A 41 0.32 1.57 -12.99
C THR A 41 -0.77 0.65 -12.43
N SER A 42 -0.59 -0.68 -12.46
CA SER A 42 -1.57 -1.57 -11.82
C SER A 42 -1.60 -1.38 -10.30
N PHE A 43 -0.44 -1.22 -9.66
CA PHE A 43 -0.40 -0.90 -8.24
C PHE A 43 -1.07 0.44 -7.91
N VAL A 44 -0.88 1.49 -8.71
CA VAL A 44 -1.57 2.78 -8.51
C VAL A 44 -3.08 2.60 -8.51
N HIS A 45 -3.62 1.86 -9.47
CA HIS A 45 -5.05 1.56 -9.54
C HIS A 45 -5.55 0.83 -8.29
N ASP A 46 -4.87 -0.25 -7.90
CA ASP A 46 -5.25 -1.05 -6.73
C ASP A 46 -5.23 -0.22 -5.44
N ARG A 47 -4.18 0.60 -5.24
CA ARG A 47 -4.06 1.49 -4.09
C ARG A 47 -5.17 2.54 -4.07
N GLY A 48 -5.55 3.09 -5.22
CA GLY A 48 -6.65 4.04 -5.33
C GLY A 48 -7.99 3.44 -4.87
N GLN A 49 -8.27 2.19 -5.24
CA GLN A 49 -9.48 1.49 -4.81
C GLN A 49 -9.49 1.20 -3.31
N ILE A 50 -8.34 0.80 -2.74
CA ILE A 50 -8.19 0.59 -1.30
C ILE A 50 -8.44 1.90 -0.55
N VAL A 51 -7.78 2.99 -0.95
CA VAL A 51 -7.96 4.32 -0.32
C VAL A 51 -9.43 4.71 -0.33
N ALA A 52 -10.09 4.65 -1.49
CA ALA A 52 -11.50 5.03 -1.61
C ALA A 52 -12.40 4.21 -0.67
N THR A 53 -12.14 2.90 -0.55
CA THR A 53 -12.89 1.99 0.33
C THR A 53 -12.71 2.37 1.80
N LEU A 54 -11.47 2.57 2.25
CA LEU A 54 -11.19 2.92 3.64
C LEU A 54 -11.71 4.31 4.00
N GLN A 55 -11.57 5.29 3.10
CA GLN A 55 -12.07 6.64 3.31
C GLN A 55 -13.61 6.68 3.39
N ALA A 56 -14.30 5.81 2.63
CA ALA A 56 -15.75 5.67 2.73
C ALA A 56 -16.16 5.17 4.12
N GLU A 57 -15.44 4.20 4.67
CA GLU A 57 -15.71 3.68 6.02
C GLU A 57 -15.43 4.73 7.11
N VAL A 58 -14.36 5.52 7.00
CA VAL A 58 -14.13 6.65 7.92
C VAL A 58 -15.31 7.63 7.93
N ARG A 59 -15.85 7.97 6.75
CA ARG A 59 -17.04 8.83 6.63
C ARG A 59 -18.28 8.17 7.23
N ASN A 60 -18.46 6.86 7.05
CA ASN A 60 -19.59 6.12 7.65
C ASN A 60 -19.55 6.16 9.18
N LEU A 61 -18.35 6.12 9.76
CA LEU A 61 -18.12 6.26 11.21
C LEU A 61 -18.24 7.73 11.69
N GLY A 62 -18.53 8.67 10.80
CA GLY A 62 -18.66 10.10 11.12
C GLY A 62 -17.33 10.83 11.28
N GLY A 63 -16.22 10.23 10.83
CA GLY A 63 -14.87 10.81 10.86
C GLY A 63 -14.49 11.57 9.58
N GLU A 64 -13.38 12.27 9.67
CA GLU A 64 -12.71 12.89 8.51
C GLU A 64 -11.60 11.96 8.01
N PRO A 65 -11.68 11.49 6.75
CA PRO A 65 -10.65 10.66 6.18
C PRO A 65 -9.40 11.46 5.84
N GLU A 66 -8.24 10.87 6.08
CA GLU A 66 -6.96 11.38 5.55
C GLU A 66 -7.00 11.43 4.02
N ASP A 67 -6.50 12.51 3.44
CA ASP A 67 -6.45 12.73 1.98
C ASP A 67 -5.03 13.00 1.46
N SER A 68 -4.03 12.97 2.36
CA SER A 68 -2.65 13.27 2.03
C SER A 68 -1.69 12.13 2.39
N SER A 69 -0.66 11.98 1.56
CA SER A 69 0.51 11.15 1.85
C SER A 69 1.33 11.80 2.95
N SER A 70 1.86 11.01 3.90
CA SER A 70 2.73 11.55 4.94
C SER A 70 4.13 11.88 4.44
N LEU A 71 4.66 11.13 3.45
CA LEU A 71 6.05 11.22 2.92
C LEU A 71 7.18 11.34 3.96
N LEU A 72 6.91 11.15 5.26
CA LEU A 72 7.83 11.44 6.36
C LEU A 72 8.29 10.17 7.10
N GLY A 73 7.87 8.98 6.65
CA GLY A 73 8.07 7.70 7.34
C GLY A 73 8.90 6.65 6.59
N ALA A 74 8.74 5.38 7.00
CA ALA A 74 9.40 4.22 6.36
C ALA A 74 9.06 4.08 4.87
N ALA A 75 7.88 4.56 4.46
CA ALA A 75 7.49 4.64 3.05
C ALA A 75 8.40 5.57 2.25
N HIS A 76 8.87 6.69 2.82
CA HIS A 76 9.79 7.60 2.14
C HIS A 76 11.15 6.94 1.84
N ARG A 77 11.68 6.16 2.78
CA ARG A 77 12.92 5.40 2.53
C ARG A 77 12.72 4.34 1.45
N SER A 78 11.61 3.60 1.52
CA SER A 78 11.28 2.58 0.50
C SER A 78 11.12 3.19 -0.88
N PHE A 79 10.48 4.35 -0.95
CA PHE A 79 10.37 5.13 -2.17
C PHE A 79 11.73 5.56 -2.74
N MET A 80 12.62 6.10 -1.90
CA MET A 80 13.97 6.51 -2.34
C MET A 80 14.80 5.33 -2.84
N ASP A 81 14.73 4.19 -2.15
CA ASP A 81 15.42 2.96 -2.56
C ASP A 81 14.87 2.44 -3.89
N LEU A 82 13.56 2.52 -4.12
CA LEU A 82 12.92 2.12 -5.39
C LEU A 82 13.40 3.01 -6.54
N LYS A 83 13.42 4.31 -6.31
CA LYS A 83 13.94 5.28 -7.29
C LYS A 83 15.39 4.98 -7.64
N GLN A 84 16.22 4.70 -6.63
CA GLN A 84 17.61 4.32 -6.86
C GLN A 84 17.71 3.03 -7.70
N ALA A 85 16.92 2.01 -7.39
CA ALA A 85 16.89 0.75 -8.15
C ALA A 85 16.50 0.97 -9.63
N LEU A 86 15.53 1.85 -9.90
CA LEU A 86 15.12 2.22 -11.26
C LEU A 86 16.26 2.88 -12.05
N THR A 87 17.05 3.74 -11.41
CA THR A 87 18.20 4.38 -12.07
C THR A 87 19.32 3.39 -12.40
N GLY A 88 19.50 2.36 -11.56
CA GLY A 88 20.50 1.32 -11.73
C GLY A 88 20.21 0.29 -12.83
N LYS A 89 18.98 0.30 -13.42
CA LYS A 89 18.51 -0.66 -14.44
C LYS A 89 18.68 -2.13 -14.02
N ASN A 90 18.48 -2.42 -12.73
CA ASN A 90 18.56 -3.77 -12.21
C ASN A 90 17.16 -4.27 -11.83
N ASP A 91 16.55 -5.04 -12.73
CA ASP A 91 15.22 -5.61 -12.57
C ASP A 91 15.05 -6.35 -11.23
N LYS A 92 16.08 -7.10 -10.80
CA LYS A 92 16.06 -7.80 -9.51
C LYS A 92 16.01 -6.83 -8.34
N ALA A 93 16.82 -5.78 -8.36
CA ALA A 93 16.81 -4.76 -7.31
C ALA A 93 15.47 -4.00 -7.25
N ILE A 94 14.85 -3.74 -8.41
CA ILE A 94 13.51 -3.13 -8.46
C ILE A 94 12.50 -4.05 -7.80
N ILE A 95 12.50 -5.34 -8.15
CA ILE A 95 11.55 -6.32 -7.61
C ILE A 95 11.75 -6.54 -6.11
N ASP A 96 12.99 -6.65 -5.65
CA ASP A 96 13.32 -6.80 -4.24
C ASP A 96 12.80 -5.60 -3.42
N GLU A 97 12.91 -4.39 -3.96
CA GLU A 97 12.46 -3.19 -3.27
C GLU A 97 10.94 -3.06 -3.24
N VAL A 98 10.27 -3.40 -4.34
CA VAL A 98 8.80 -3.42 -4.38
C VAL A 98 8.27 -4.48 -3.41
N GLU A 99 8.83 -5.68 -3.38
CA GLU A 99 8.45 -6.73 -2.41
C GLU A 99 8.60 -6.25 -0.97
N ARG A 100 9.70 -5.56 -0.65
CA ARG A 100 9.93 -4.98 0.69
C ARG A 100 8.87 -3.95 1.06
N GLY A 101 8.50 -3.08 0.12
CA GLY A 101 7.40 -2.12 0.30
C GLY A 101 6.06 -2.82 0.53
N GLU A 102 5.77 -3.84 -0.27
CA GLU A 102 4.55 -4.66 -0.16
C GLU A 102 4.48 -5.43 1.17
N ASP A 103 5.61 -5.94 1.67
CA ASP A 103 5.72 -6.55 3.01
C ASP A 103 5.33 -5.56 4.11
N HIS A 104 5.76 -4.31 4.00
CA HIS A 104 5.47 -3.27 4.99
C HIS A 104 3.97 -2.96 5.07
N ILE A 105 3.33 -2.71 3.93
CA ILE A 105 1.88 -2.44 3.88
C ILE A 105 1.09 -3.68 4.32
N LYS A 106 1.45 -4.88 3.85
CA LYS A 106 0.83 -6.15 4.25
C LYS A 106 0.85 -6.32 5.77
N ALA A 107 1.98 -6.06 6.43
CA ALA A 107 2.11 -6.18 7.89
C ALA A 107 1.19 -5.21 8.64
N LYS A 108 0.98 -3.98 8.14
CA LYS A 108 0.04 -3.03 8.77
C LYS A 108 -1.41 -3.49 8.65
N PHE A 109 -1.83 -3.93 7.47
CA PHE A 109 -3.18 -4.45 7.27
C PHE A 109 -3.42 -5.73 8.07
N GLU A 110 -2.44 -6.64 8.11
CA GLU A 110 -2.55 -7.86 8.90
C GLU A 110 -2.70 -7.54 10.40
N LYS A 111 -1.91 -6.58 10.92
CA LYS A 111 -2.03 -6.13 12.30
C LYS A 111 -3.42 -5.54 12.58
N ALA A 112 -3.90 -4.64 11.72
CA ALA A 112 -5.22 -4.02 11.88
C ALA A 112 -6.36 -5.04 11.81
N SER A 113 -6.27 -6.04 10.93
CA SER A 113 -7.29 -7.10 10.81
C SER A 113 -7.44 -7.96 12.07
N LYS A 114 -6.39 -8.01 12.91
CA LYS A 114 -6.35 -8.77 14.17
C LYS A 114 -6.68 -7.92 15.40
N ASP A 115 -6.97 -6.63 15.21
CA ASP A 115 -7.30 -5.73 16.31
C ASP A 115 -8.68 -6.05 16.89
N ALA A 116 -8.70 -6.53 18.13
CA ALA A 116 -9.93 -6.94 18.80
C ALA A 116 -10.83 -5.75 19.17
N GLU A 117 -10.28 -4.54 19.28
CA GLU A 117 -11.00 -3.33 19.70
C GLU A 117 -11.82 -2.72 18.56
N LEU A 118 -11.45 -3.01 17.30
CA LEU A 118 -12.19 -2.59 16.12
C LEU A 118 -13.58 -3.22 16.06
N GLN A 119 -14.54 -2.46 15.51
CA GLN A 119 -15.86 -3.00 15.23
C GLN A 119 -15.78 -4.12 14.17
N PRO A 120 -16.65 -5.15 14.26
CA PRO A 120 -16.67 -6.23 13.29
C PRO A 120 -16.80 -5.74 11.83
N ALA A 121 -17.66 -4.76 11.58
CA ALA A 121 -17.86 -4.20 10.24
C ALA A 121 -16.59 -3.54 9.70
N THR A 122 -15.92 -2.71 10.50
CA THR A 122 -14.67 -2.06 10.12
C THR A 122 -13.54 -3.07 9.90
N ARG A 123 -13.46 -4.13 10.72
CA ARG A 123 -12.52 -5.25 10.48
C ARG A 123 -12.80 -5.96 9.16
N ASP A 124 -14.06 -6.17 8.80
CA ASP A 124 -14.43 -6.81 7.55
C ASP A 124 -13.99 -5.94 6.35
N VAL A 125 -14.20 -4.62 6.41
CA VAL A 125 -13.69 -3.67 5.40
C VAL A 125 -12.16 -3.74 5.26
N ILE A 126 -11.43 -3.76 6.39
CA ILE A 126 -9.97 -3.88 6.38
C ILE A 126 -9.53 -5.21 5.78
N ARG A 127 -10.22 -6.31 6.10
CA ARG A 127 -9.90 -7.65 5.56
C ARG A 127 -10.14 -7.72 4.06
N ASP A 128 -11.21 -7.11 3.57
CA ASP A 128 -11.51 -7.08 2.13
C ASP A 128 -10.46 -6.26 1.37
N ALA A 129 -10.06 -5.11 1.90
CA ALA A 129 -8.95 -4.33 1.35
C ALA A 129 -7.60 -5.09 1.42
N PHE A 130 -7.37 -5.86 2.49
CA PHE A 130 -6.17 -6.65 2.69
C PHE A 130 -5.98 -7.73 1.60
N VAL A 131 -7.07 -8.24 1.00
CA VAL A 131 -6.99 -9.20 -0.11
C VAL A 131 -6.19 -8.63 -1.29
N SER A 132 -6.43 -7.37 -1.66
CA SER A 132 -5.71 -6.70 -2.74
C SER A 132 -4.23 -6.47 -2.39
N VAL A 133 -3.95 -6.01 -1.16
CA VAL A 133 -2.57 -5.83 -0.67
C VAL A 133 -1.80 -7.15 -0.69
N LYS A 134 -2.42 -8.24 -0.24
CA LYS A 134 -1.80 -9.56 -0.23
C LYS A 134 -1.56 -10.09 -1.65
N ALA A 135 -2.48 -9.86 -2.58
CA ALA A 135 -2.30 -10.24 -3.98
C ALA A 135 -1.10 -9.51 -4.62
N GLY A 136 -0.97 -8.21 -4.36
CA GLY A 136 0.18 -7.42 -4.81
C GLY A 136 1.51 -7.94 -4.28
N HIS A 137 1.58 -8.22 -2.97
CA HIS A 137 2.74 -8.86 -2.36
C HIS A 137 3.06 -10.23 -2.99
N ASP A 138 2.06 -11.10 -3.12
CA ASP A 138 2.24 -12.46 -3.65
C ASP A 138 2.74 -12.44 -5.10
N GLN A 139 2.25 -11.50 -5.92
CA GLN A 139 2.74 -11.26 -7.27
C GLN A 139 4.23 -10.90 -7.30
N MET A 140 4.70 -10.05 -6.38
CA MET A 140 6.11 -9.64 -6.33
C MET A 140 7.03 -10.75 -5.85
N ARG A 141 6.61 -11.50 -4.84
CA ARG A 141 7.31 -12.70 -4.38
C ARG A 141 7.50 -13.71 -5.53
N ASP A 142 6.43 -13.99 -6.27
CA ASP A 142 6.46 -14.97 -7.34
C ASP A 142 7.35 -14.49 -8.51
N LEU A 143 7.30 -13.19 -8.83
CA LEU A 143 8.18 -12.58 -9.82
C LEU A 143 9.66 -12.65 -9.39
N LYS A 144 9.96 -12.40 -8.11
CA LYS A 144 11.32 -12.54 -7.55
C LYS A 144 11.84 -13.97 -7.68
N HIS A 145 11.01 -14.96 -7.33
CA HIS A 145 11.37 -16.36 -7.44
C HIS A 145 11.62 -16.79 -8.89
N SER A 146 10.92 -16.19 -9.87
CA SER A 146 11.15 -16.47 -11.30
C SER A 146 12.49 -15.94 -11.84
N LEU A 147 13.14 -15.02 -11.11
CA LEU A 147 14.43 -14.41 -11.46
C LEU A 147 15.63 -14.98 -10.67
N ALA A 148 15.38 -15.91 -9.74
CA ALA A 148 16.39 -16.59 -8.93
C ALA A 148 16.94 -17.83 -9.66
#